data_AF-A0A6C2TZ80-F1
#
_entry.id   AF-A0A6C2TZ80-F1
#
_cell.length_a   1.000
_cell.length_b   1.000
_cell.length_c   1.000
_cell.angle_alpha   90.00
_cell.angle_beta   90.00
_cell.angle_gamma   90.00
#
_symmetry.space_group_name_H-M   'P 1'
#
loop_
_entity.id
_entity.type
_entity.pdbx_description
1 polymer ?
#
loop_
_entity_poly.entity_id
_entity_poly.type
_entity_poly.pdbx_seq_one_letter_code
_entity_poly.pdbx_strand_id
1 'polypeptide(L)'
;MTGKQILLDAIAGKETERPAWLPFVGCHGGYLIGKTATDYLQSAELLVEGLKKAKSLYNPDGLPIMFDLQIEAEILGCNLHWADEVPPAVTSHPLAMGKTIDELPELDASKGRFPIVTVALDTLKKDIGDDTALYGLICGPFTLALHLLGNDIFLDMYDEEDEVIKVITYCAEICKKSADIYLQHGADVIGVVDPMTSQISPDHFEQFVTPAMNAVFDHIREQGGISSIFVCGDVTRNLEVMTQTTADNISVDEQINMTHLRELCEAQGKSFGGNIKLTAVLLLGDEDDAKMETLDIMNKSGNKGFILAPGCDLPYAVPTKNLQAVSAMVHDEYAREAAQTLQAKDADSFDDVELPDYHGARAVVVDVITLDSTSCAPCQYMMEAVQKAADKAMVKVWINEHKIKVREGIGMMVKLGVKNLPTICINGEPTFASIIPDQTTLVKAIEEAALPKMTVEV
;
A
#
# COMPACT_ATOMS: atom_id res chain seq x y z
N MET A 1 8.64 -22.59 18.56
CA MET A 1 8.04 -22.83 17.22
C MET A 1 8.92 -22.10 16.20
N THR A 2 9.03 -22.50 14.92
CA THR A 2 9.74 -21.65 13.94
C THR A 2 8.93 -20.39 13.65
N GLY A 3 9.57 -19.32 13.19
CA GLY A 3 8.85 -18.08 12.88
C GLY A 3 7.77 -18.31 11.81
N LYS A 4 8.13 -19.07 10.77
CA LYS A 4 7.23 -19.54 9.72
C LYS A 4 5.98 -20.22 10.29
N GLN A 5 6.14 -21.14 11.24
CA GLN A 5 5.00 -21.86 11.80
C GLN A 5 4.10 -20.93 12.63
N ILE A 6 4.66 -19.95 13.36
CA ILE A 6 3.88 -18.92 14.07
C ILE A 6 3.03 -18.13 13.07
N LEU A 7 3.62 -17.70 11.95
CA LEU A 7 2.90 -16.96 10.91
C LEU A 7 1.79 -17.79 10.27
N LEU A 8 2.08 -19.05 9.89
CA LEU A 8 1.07 -19.92 9.29
C LEU A 8 -0.06 -20.25 10.27
N ASP A 9 0.24 -20.41 11.56
CA ASP A 9 -0.77 -20.61 12.60
C ASP A 9 -1.61 -19.35 12.86
N ALA A 10 -0.99 -18.16 12.80
CA ALA A 10 -1.70 -16.89 12.81
C ALA A 10 -2.64 -16.78 11.60
N ILE A 11 -2.20 -17.09 10.37
CA ILE A 11 -3.08 -17.05 9.20
C ILE A 11 -4.25 -18.03 9.33
N ALA A 12 -4.00 -19.21 9.91
CA ALA A 12 -5.03 -20.20 10.20
C ALA A 12 -5.98 -19.80 11.36
N GLY A 13 -5.90 -18.58 11.89
CA GLY A 13 -6.78 -18.05 12.93
C GLY A 13 -6.55 -18.66 14.32
N LYS A 14 -5.39 -19.27 14.56
CA LYS A 14 -5.04 -19.90 15.84
C LYS A 14 -4.52 -18.87 16.84
N GLU A 15 -4.61 -19.22 18.11
CA GLU A 15 -3.89 -18.52 19.18
C GLU A 15 -2.39 -18.83 19.06
N THR A 16 -1.55 -17.80 19.13
CA THR A 16 -0.09 -17.92 19.03
C THR A 16 0.60 -17.44 20.31
N GLU A 17 1.85 -17.87 20.53
CA GLU A 17 2.61 -17.48 21.74
C GLU A 17 2.95 -15.98 21.78
N ARG A 18 3.02 -15.36 20.59
CA ARG A 18 3.15 -13.93 20.34
C ARG A 18 2.61 -13.66 18.93
N PRO A 19 2.26 -12.41 18.59
CA PRO A 19 1.91 -12.07 17.21
C PRO A 19 3.03 -12.45 16.24
N ALA A 20 2.64 -12.86 15.03
CA ALA A 20 3.59 -13.03 13.94
C ALA A 20 4.11 -11.66 13.49
N TRP A 21 5.36 -11.59 13.02
CA TRP A 21 6.02 -10.36 12.60
C TRP A 21 6.43 -10.39 11.13
N LEU A 22 5.86 -9.45 10.36
CA LEU A 22 6.05 -9.28 8.92
C LEU A 22 6.41 -7.81 8.60
N PRO A 23 7.71 -7.45 8.52
CA PRO A 23 8.16 -6.06 8.33
C PRO A 23 7.96 -5.48 6.92
N PHE A 24 7.29 -6.16 5.98
CA PHE A 24 7.15 -5.75 4.57
C PHE A 24 8.40 -5.04 3.97
N VAL A 25 9.51 -5.77 3.88
CA VAL A 25 10.77 -5.23 3.35
C VAL A 25 10.77 -5.29 1.82
N GLY A 26 10.26 -4.26 1.16
CA GLY A 26 10.45 -4.00 -0.27
C GLY A 26 11.73 -3.21 -0.52
N CYS A 27 11.59 -1.94 -0.92
CA CYS A 27 12.73 -1.09 -1.30
C CYS A 27 13.73 -0.87 -0.16
N HIS A 28 13.28 -0.92 1.09
CA HIS A 28 14.13 -0.84 2.27
C HIS A 28 15.28 -1.88 2.27
N GLY A 29 15.11 -3.02 1.60
CA GLY A 29 16.18 -4.01 1.44
C GLY A 29 17.42 -3.44 0.73
N GLY A 30 17.23 -2.54 -0.24
CA GLY A 30 18.33 -1.81 -0.90
C GLY A 30 19.08 -0.88 0.05
N TYR A 31 18.35 -0.12 0.87
CA TYR A 31 18.93 0.76 1.89
C TYR A 31 19.83 0.00 2.87
N LEU A 32 19.41 -1.20 3.30
CA LEU A 32 20.17 -2.04 4.22
C LEU A 32 21.55 -2.46 3.71
N ILE A 33 21.74 -2.47 2.38
CA ILE A 33 22.97 -2.88 1.70
C ILE A 33 23.63 -1.71 0.93
N GLY A 34 23.14 -0.49 1.10
CA GLY A 34 23.67 0.72 0.46
C GLY A 34 23.46 0.75 -1.07
N LYS A 35 22.32 0.25 -1.56
CA LYS A 35 21.91 0.23 -2.97
C LYS A 35 20.59 0.96 -3.18
N THR A 36 20.44 1.63 -4.31
CA THR A 36 19.18 2.29 -4.66
C THR A 36 18.06 1.26 -4.87
N ALA A 37 16.81 1.69 -4.74
CA ALA A 37 15.64 0.88 -5.05
C ALA A 37 15.68 0.36 -6.50
N THR A 38 16.12 1.20 -7.45
CA THR A 38 16.25 0.82 -8.87
C THR A 38 17.23 -0.35 -9.05
N ASP A 39 18.44 -0.25 -8.50
CA ASP A 39 19.43 -1.34 -8.57
C ASP A 39 18.91 -2.61 -7.87
N TYR A 40 18.32 -2.45 -6.68
CA TYR A 40 17.84 -3.54 -5.83
C TYR A 40 16.71 -4.34 -6.51
N LEU A 41 15.69 -3.68 -7.04
CA LEU A 41 14.51 -4.31 -7.66
C LEU A 41 14.81 -4.95 -9.03
N GLN A 42 16.01 -4.74 -9.58
CA GLN A 42 16.46 -5.28 -10.86
C GLN A 42 17.54 -6.36 -10.74
N SER A 43 17.86 -6.82 -9.52
CA SER A 43 18.90 -7.82 -9.29
C SER A 43 18.50 -8.87 -8.26
N ALA A 44 18.44 -10.13 -8.69
CA ALA A 44 18.14 -11.25 -7.80
C ALA A 44 19.18 -11.40 -6.68
N GLU A 45 20.46 -11.11 -6.97
CA GLU A 45 21.53 -11.14 -5.99
C GLU A 45 21.32 -10.08 -4.90
N LEU A 46 20.94 -8.86 -5.29
CA LEU A 46 20.71 -7.78 -4.34
C LEU A 46 19.45 -8.03 -3.51
N LEU A 47 18.37 -8.55 -4.10
CA LEU A 47 17.17 -8.99 -3.37
C LEU A 47 17.52 -10.00 -2.27
N VAL A 48 18.28 -11.04 -2.62
CA VAL A 48 18.72 -12.07 -1.67
C VAL A 48 19.58 -11.48 -0.57
N GLU A 49 20.54 -10.61 -0.91
CA GLU A 49 21.41 -9.95 0.06
C GLU A 49 20.62 -9.07 1.04
N GLY A 50 19.75 -8.20 0.53
CA GLY A 50 18.92 -7.28 1.32
C GLY A 50 17.94 -8.02 2.23
N LEU A 51 17.25 -9.05 1.73
CA LEU A 51 16.30 -9.84 2.53
C LEU A 51 17.00 -10.69 3.60
N LYS A 52 18.19 -11.23 3.34
CA LYS A 52 19.00 -11.90 4.37
C LYS A 52 19.48 -10.90 5.43
N LYS A 53 19.87 -9.68 5.02
CA LYS A 53 20.24 -8.62 5.95
C LYS A 53 19.06 -8.22 6.84
N ALA A 54 17.88 -8.08 6.26
CA ALA A 54 16.63 -7.83 6.99
C ALA A 54 16.31 -8.97 7.97
N LYS A 55 16.42 -10.24 7.54
CA LYS A 55 16.24 -11.40 8.43
C LYS A 55 17.18 -11.34 9.63
N SER A 56 18.46 -11.02 9.41
CA SER A 56 19.45 -10.89 10.47
C SER A 56 19.18 -9.74 11.44
N LEU A 57 18.63 -8.61 10.97
CA LEU A 57 18.40 -7.44 11.82
C LEU A 57 17.06 -7.49 12.57
N TYR A 58 16.02 -8.00 11.92
CA TYR A 58 14.64 -7.83 12.36
C TYR A 58 13.97 -9.11 12.85
N ASN A 59 14.64 -10.26 12.71
CA ASN A 59 14.11 -11.58 13.07
C ASN A 59 12.63 -11.79 12.68
N PRO A 60 12.26 -11.61 11.40
CA PRO A 60 10.90 -11.78 10.92
C PRO A 60 10.44 -13.24 10.89
N ASP A 61 9.13 -13.41 11.02
CA ASP A 61 8.42 -14.66 10.81
C ASP A 61 8.00 -14.84 9.35
N GLY A 62 7.84 -13.73 8.63
CA GLY A 62 7.63 -13.70 7.18
C GLY A 62 8.35 -12.55 6.48
N LEU A 63 8.66 -12.72 5.20
CA LEU A 63 9.24 -11.68 4.34
C LEU A 63 8.65 -11.72 2.93
N PRO A 64 8.33 -10.57 2.31
CA PRO A 64 8.06 -10.51 0.88
C PRO A 64 9.35 -10.69 0.08
N ILE A 65 9.25 -11.35 -1.08
CA ILE A 65 10.39 -11.47 -2.01
C ILE A 65 10.63 -10.16 -2.75
N MET A 66 9.56 -9.51 -3.18
CA MET A 66 9.57 -8.21 -3.82
C MET A 66 8.25 -7.51 -3.48
N PHE A 67 8.31 -6.23 -3.12
CA PHE A 67 7.12 -5.40 -2.94
C PHE A 67 7.11 -4.36 -4.07
N ASP A 68 6.52 -4.75 -5.19
CA ASP A 68 6.42 -3.96 -6.42
C ASP A 68 5.19 -4.48 -7.18
N LEU A 69 4.23 -3.60 -7.46
CA LEU A 69 2.95 -3.95 -8.10
C LEU A 69 3.00 -3.74 -9.61
N GLN A 70 4.18 -3.46 -10.17
CA GLN A 70 4.35 -3.03 -11.54
C GLN A 70 4.89 -4.14 -12.44
N ILE A 71 5.19 -5.33 -11.90
CA ILE A 71 5.71 -6.48 -12.66
C ILE A 71 4.67 -6.99 -13.68
N GLU A 72 3.40 -7.12 -13.28
CA GLU A 72 2.35 -7.54 -14.20
C GLU A 72 2.09 -6.46 -15.24
N ALA A 73 2.01 -5.19 -14.81
CA ALA A 73 1.76 -4.05 -15.69
C ALA A 73 2.87 -3.87 -16.75
N GLU A 74 4.15 -3.96 -16.39
CA GLU A 74 5.26 -3.84 -17.35
C GLU A 74 5.21 -4.94 -18.42
N ILE A 75 4.86 -6.16 -18.03
CA ILE A 75 4.75 -7.30 -18.95
C ILE A 75 3.59 -7.09 -19.92
N LEU A 76 2.47 -6.56 -19.44
CA LEU A 76 1.32 -6.21 -20.25
C LEU A 76 1.54 -4.96 -21.13
N GLY A 77 2.72 -4.36 -21.07
CA GLY A 77 3.15 -3.30 -21.97
C GLY A 77 3.00 -1.88 -21.44
N CYS A 78 2.83 -1.72 -20.12
CA CYS A 78 2.94 -0.41 -19.48
C CYS A 78 4.41 0.04 -19.37
N ASN A 79 4.66 1.32 -19.63
CA ASN A 79 5.95 1.95 -19.38
C ASN A 79 6.09 2.31 -17.90
N LEU A 80 7.31 2.19 -17.39
CA LEU A 80 7.63 2.49 -16.00
C LEU A 80 8.54 3.71 -15.88
N HIS A 81 8.27 4.54 -14.86
CA HIS A 81 9.17 5.59 -14.39
C HIS A 81 9.85 5.13 -13.10
N TRP A 82 11.18 5.12 -13.11
CA TRP A 82 12.01 4.64 -12.00
C TRP A 82 12.53 5.78 -11.14
N ALA A 83 12.63 5.53 -9.84
CA ALA A 83 13.24 6.41 -8.87
C ALA A 83 14.09 5.61 -7.87
N ASP A 84 15.10 6.25 -7.28
CA ASP A 84 16.13 5.55 -6.50
C ASP A 84 15.73 5.17 -5.07
N GLU A 85 14.57 5.61 -4.59
CA GLU A 85 14.13 5.41 -3.20
C GLU A 85 12.73 4.81 -3.08
N VAL A 86 12.11 4.43 -4.20
CA VAL A 86 10.74 3.91 -4.22
C VAL A 86 10.55 2.90 -5.37
N PRO A 87 9.51 2.05 -5.34
CA PRO A 87 9.12 1.26 -6.50
C PRO A 87 8.81 2.15 -7.73
N PRO A 88 8.98 1.65 -8.96
CA PRO A 88 8.65 2.39 -10.17
C PRO A 88 7.14 2.70 -10.26
N ALA A 89 6.78 3.76 -10.98
CA ALA A 89 5.39 4.13 -11.28
C ALA A 89 5.01 3.80 -12.74
N VAL A 90 3.75 3.44 -12.98
CA VAL A 90 3.21 3.24 -14.34
C VAL A 90 2.99 4.60 -15.00
N THR A 91 3.41 4.76 -16.26
CA THR A 91 3.32 6.02 -17.01
C THR A 91 2.61 5.91 -18.36
N SER A 92 2.15 4.72 -18.74
CA SER A 92 1.33 4.51 -19.93
C SER A 92 0.27 3.45 -19.69
N HIS A 93 -0.87 3.60 -20.35
CA HIS A 93 -2.06 2.77 -20.17
C HIS A 93 -2.45 2.16 -21.53
N PRO A 94 -1.99 0.95 -21.86
CA PRO A 94 -2.12 0.39 -23.21
C PRO A 94 -3.55 0.32 -23.75
N LEU A 95 -4.53 -0.02 -22.90
CA LEU A 95 -5.94 -0.08 -23.30
C LEU A 95 -6.51 1.33 -23.50
N ALA A 96 -6.15 2.28 -22.63
CA ALA A 96 -6.51 3.71 -22.81
C ALA A 96 -5.92 4.30 -24.10
N MET A 97 -4.76 3.77 -24.53
CA MET A 97 -4.08 4.18 -25.76
C MET A 97 -4.58 3.44 -27.01
N GLY A 98 -5.69 2.71 -26.91
CA GLY A 98 -6.41 2.12 -28.04
C GLY A 98 -6.06 0.68 -28.38
N LYS A 99 -5.27 -0.02 -27.55
CA LYS A 99 -5.10 -1.48 -27.71
C LYS A 99 -6.31 -2.22 -27.19
N THR A 100 -6.52 -3.43 -27.71
CA THR A 100 -7.47 -4.41 -27.18
C THR A 100 -6.76 -5.42 -26.26
N ILE A 101 -7.53 -6.15 -25.44
CA ILE A 101 -7.00 -7.21 -24.56
C ILE A 101 -6.20 -8.26 -25.35
N ASP A 102 -6.68 -8.64 -26.54
CA ASP A 102 -6.04 -9.64 -27.40
C ASP A 102 -4.68 -9.17 -27.98
N GLU A 103 -4.42 -7.85 -27.97
CA GLU A 103 -3.15 -7.27 -28.40
C GLU A 103 -2.15 -7.08 -27.25
N LEU A 104 -2.55 -7.37 -26.01
CA LEU A 104 -1.65 -7.31 -24.87
C LEU A 104 -0.66 -8.49 -24.90
N PRO A 105 0.61 -8.30 -24.51
CA PRO A 105 1.55 -9.39 -24.39
C PRO A 105 1.08 -10.43 -23.37
N GLU A 106 1.37 -11.71 -23.63
CA GLU A 106 1.08 -12.77 -22.67
C GLU A 106 2.01 -12.69 -21.44
N LEU A 107 1.46 -12.90 -20.25
CA LEU A 107 2.24 -13.09 -19.02
C LEU A 107 2.77 -14.51 -18.90
N ASP A 108 4.09 -14.63 -18.68
CA ASP A 108 4.78 -15.88 -18.35
C ASP A 108 6.02 -15.62 -17.47
N ALA A 109 6.51 -16.67 -16.80
CA ALA A 109 7.60 -16.59 -15.83
C ALA A 109 8.95 -16.11 -16.40
N SER A 110 9.14 -16.13 -17.73
CA SER A 110 10.38 -15.71 -18.39
C SER A 110 10.41 -14.23 -18.77
N LYS A 111 9.31 -13.51 -18.57
CA LYS A 111 9.15 -12.09 -18.96
C LYS A 111 9.23 -11.13 -17.79
N GLY A 112 9.48 -9.86 -18.12
CA GLY A 112 9.59 -8.77 -17.14
C GLY A 112 10.61 -9.10 -16.06
N ARG A 113 10.24 -8.82 -14.81
CA ARG A 113 11.07 -9.10 -13.63
C ARG A 113 10.79 -10.45 -12.95
N PHE A 114 9.90 -11.32 -13.47
CA PHE A 114 9.70 -12.66 -12.91
C PHE A 114 10.97 -13.54 -12.86
N PRO A 115 11.88 -13.52 -13.84
CA PRO A 115 13.15 -14.27 -13.73
C PRO A 115 13.99 -13.84 -12.53
N ILE A 116 13.95 -12.56 -12.16
CA ILE A 116 14.65 -12.03 -11.00
C ILE A 116 13.99 -12.53 -9.72
N VAL A 117 12.65 -12.43 -9.65
CA VAL A 117 11.84 -12.86 -8.51
C VAL A 117 12.00 -14.35 -8.23
N THR A 118 11.90 -15.20 -9.27
CA THR A 118 11.97 -16.65 -9.14
C THR A 118 13.34 -17.13 -8.66
N VAL A 119 14.44 -16.56 -9.20
CA VAL A 119 15.81 -16.85 -8.73
C VAL A 119 15.99 -16.43 -7.26
N ALA A 120 15.49 -15.26 -6.87
CA ALA A 120 15.57 -14.80 -5.49
C ALA A 120 14.78 -15.70 -4.54
N LEU A 121 13.55 -16.06 -4.93
CA LEU A 121 12.66 -16.92 -4.16
C LEU A 121 13.23 -18.33 -3.99
N ASP A 122 13.74 -18.96 -5.05
CA ASP A 122 14.39 -20.29 -4.97
C ASP A 122 15.57 -20.28 -3.99
N THR A 123 16.38 -19.21 -4.06
CA THR A 123 17.55 -19.04 -3.19
C THR A 123 17.14 -18.86 -1.73
N LEU A 124 16.17 -17.98 -1.45
CA LEU A 124 15.68 -17.71 -0.10
C LEU A 124 14.91 -18.89 0.48
N LYS A 125 14.17 -19.63 -0.35
CA LYS A 125 13.47 -20.85 0.08
C LYS A 125 14.44 -21.87 0.65
N LYS A 126 15.57 -22.06 -0.03
CA LYS A 126 16.65 -22.95 0.43
C LYS A 126 17.35 -22.42 1.69
N ASP A 127 17.60 -21.12 1.76
CA ASP A 127 18.50 -20.56 2.78
C ASP A 127 17.80 -20.21 4.10
N ILE A 128 16.54 -19.76 4.05
CA ILE A 128 15.77 -19.32 5.23
C ILE A 128 14.33 -19.85 5.29
N GLY A 129 13.85 -20.51 4.23
CA GLY A 129 12.43 -20.89 4.07
C GLY A 129 11.89 -21.96 5.02
N ASP A 130 12.74 -22.60 5.80
CA ASP A 130 12.35 -23.50 6.91
C ASP A 130 11.95 -22.72 8.17
N ASP A 131 12.52 -21.52 8.37
CA ASP A 131 12.29 -20.69 9.57
C ASP A 131 11.47 -19.42 9.29
N THR A 132 11.46 -18.91 8.06
CA THR A 132 10.73 -17.69 7.67
C THR A 132 9.79 -17.99 6.51
N ALA A 133 8.53 -17.62 6.64
CA ALA A 133 7.55 -17.74 5.56
C ALA A 133 7.86 -16.73 4.44
N LEU A 134 7.78 -17.17 3.19
CA LEU A 134 8.07 -16.31 2.04
C LEU A 134 6.79 -15.86 1.34
N TYR A 135 6.62 -14.55 1.18
CA TYR A 135 5.46 -13.95 0.53
C TYR A 135 5.77 -13.63 -0.93
N GLY A 136 4.94 -14.15 -1.83
CA GLY A 136 4.81 -13.63 -3.19
C GLY A 136 3.78 -12.51 -3.19
N LEU A 137 4.12 -11.34 -3.72
CA LEU A 137 3.18 -10.24 -3.86
C LEU A 137 2.83 -10.05 -5.33
N ILE A 138 1.54 -9.91 -5.61
CA ILE A 138 1.00 -9.67 -6.95
C ILE A 138 0.12 -8.42 -6.95
N CYS A 139 0.08 -7.72 -8.07
CA CYS A 139 -0.88 -6.64 -8.27
C CYS A 139 -2.31 -7.23 -8.33
N GLY A 140 -3.23 -6.65 -7.56
CA GLY A 140 -4.62 -7.07 -7.55
C GLY A 140 -5.36 -6.71 -8.85
N PRO A 141 -6.47 -7.41 -9.16
CA PRO A 141 -7.16 -7.27 -10.45
C PRO A 141 -7.65 -5.86 -10.74
N PHE A 142 -8.12 -5.12 -9.73
CA PHE A 142 -8.70 -3.79 -9.95
C PHE A 142 -7.61 -2.74 -10.20
N THR A 143 -6.55 -2.73 -9.39
CA THR A 143 -5.38 -1.88 -9.60
C THR A 143 -4.71 -2.18 -10.93
N LEU A 144 -4.60 -3.45 -11.32
CA LEU A 144 -4.04 -3.82 -12.62
C LEU A 144 -4.92 -3.35 -13.78
N ALA A 145 -6.25 -3.46 -13.68
CA ALA A 145 -7.17 -2.92 -14.68
C ALA A 145 -7.00 -1.40 -14.84
N LEU A 146 -6.84 -0.69 -13.72
CA LEU A 146 -6.59 0.75 -13.71
C LEU A 146 -5.20 1.09 -14.30
N HIS A 147 -4.18 0.27 -14.10
CA HIS A 147 -2.91 0.42 -14.81
C HIS A 147 -3.03 0.26 -16.33
N LEU A 148 -4.00 -0.49 -16.83
CA LEU A 148 -4.21 -0.70 -18.27
C LEU A 148 -5.13 0.35 -18.91
N LEU A 149 -6.17 0.78 -18.21
CA LEU A 149 -7.20 1.73 -18.66
C LEU A 149 -6.92 3.19 -18.26
N GLY A 150 -6.05 3.41 -17.27
CA GLY A 150 -5.87 4.73 -16.65
C GLY A 150 -7.07 5.17 -15.82
N ASN A 151 -7.13 6.47 -15.52
CA ASN A 151 -8.14 7.07 -14.64
C ASN A 151 -9.59 7.01 -15.14
N ASP A 152 -9.81 6.76 -16.43
CA ASP A 152 -11.15 6.79 -17.00
C ASP A 152 -12.01 5.62 -16.49
N ILE A 153 -11.37 4.57 -15.94
CA ILE A 153 -12.05 3.42 -15.32
C ILE A 153 -13.11 3.85 -14.28
N PHE A 154 -12.88 4.92 -13.52
CA PHE A 154 -13.85 5.35 -12.50
C PHE A 154 -15.16 5.89 -13.09
N LEU A 155 -15.09 6.51 -14.28
CA LEU A 155 -16.27 6.94 -15.02
C LEU A 155 -16.89 5.75 -15.75
N ASP A 156 -16.06 4.90 -16.37
CA ASP A 156 -16.50 3.72 -17.10
C ASP A 156 -17.20 2.70 -16.18
N MET A 157 -16.92 2.69 -14.88
CA MET A 157 -17.68 1.91 -13.89
C MET A 157 -19.16 2.32 -13.79
N TYR A 158 -19.55 3.48 -14.30
CA TYR A 158 -20.94 3.91 -14.41
C TYR A 158 -21.48 3.80 -15.85
N ASP A 159 -20.65 4.16 -16.83
CA ASP A 159 -21.09 4.32 -18.22
C ASP A 159 -20.93 3.03 -19.04
N GLU A 160 -19.95 2.18 -18.72
CA GLU A 160 -19.50 1.02 -19.53
C GLU A 160 -19.19 -0.21 -18.64
N GLU A 161 -20.12 -0.53 -17.71
CA GLU A 161 -19.93 -1.55 -16.66
C GLU A 161 -19.42 -2.91 -17.20
N ASP A 162 -20.01 -3.40 -18.31
CA ASP A 162 -19.67 -4.70 -18.89
C ASP A 162 -18.22 -4.77 -19.40
N GLU A 163 -17.71 -3.69 -20.00
CA GLU A 163 -16.32 -3.65 -20.48
C GLU A 163 -15.34 -3.54 -19.30
N VAL A 164 -15.69 -2.79 -18.25
CA VAL A 164 -14.87 -2.76 -17.02
C VAL A 164 -14.80 -4.14 -16.37
N ILE A 165 -15.94 -4.83 -16.21
CA ILE A 165 -16.00 -6.20 -15.66
C ILE A 165 -15.14 -7.16 -16.48
N LYS A 166 -15.18 -7.06 -17.81
CA LYS A 166 -14.37 -7.88 -18.72
C LYS A 166 -12.87 -7.63 -18.54
N VAL A 167 -12.43 -6.38 -18.40
CA VAL A 167 -11.02 -6.04 -18.16
C VAL A 167 -10.56 -6.54 -16.79
N ILE A 168 -11.33 -6.32 -15.72
CA ILE A 168 -11.00 -6.82 -14.37
C ILE A 168 -10.96 -8.35 -14.36
N THR A 169 -11.88 -9.02 -15.06
CA THR A 169 -11.88 -10.50 -15.19
C THR A 169 -10.63 -10.99 -15.89
N TYR A 170 -10.19 -10.31 -16.96
CA TYR A 170 -8.91 -10.61 -17.61
C TYR A 170 -7.74 -10.42 -16.63
N CYS A 171 -7.71 -9.31 -15.88
CA CYS A 171 -6.69 -9.07 -14.86
C CYS A 171 -6.67 -10.16 -13.78
N ALA A 172 -7.82 -10.71 -13.39
CA ALA A 172 -7.89 -11.84 -12.46
C ALA A 172 -7.18 -13.08 -13.02
N GLU A 173 -7.31 -13.38 -14.31
CA GLU A 173 -6.55 -14.47 -14.95
C GLU A 173 -5.04 -14.21 -14.95
N ILE A 174 -4.62 -12.95 -15.09
CA ILE A 174 -3.22 -12.53 -14.95
C ILE A 174 -2.72 -12.73 -13.51
N CYS A 175 -3.53 -12.37 -12.51
CA CYS A 175 -3.22 -12.60 -11.10
C CYS A 175 -3.08 -14.10 -10.79
N LYS A 176 -3.95 -14.98 -11.32
CA LYS A 176 -3.84 -16.44 -11.15
C LYS A 176 -2.53 -16.99 -11.71
N LYS A 177 -2.16 -16.59 -12.94
CA LYS A 177 -0.86 -16.97 -13.54
C LYS A 177 0.32 -16.49 -12.69
N SER A 178 0.24 -15.26 -12.18
CA SER A 178 1.30 -14.68 -11.33
C SER A 178 1.43 -15.43 -10.00
N ALA A 179 0.30 -15.78 -9.38
CA ALA A 179 0.25 -16.61 -8.18
C ALA A 179 0.87 -18.00 -8.42
N ASP A 180 0.56 -18.65 -9.54
CA ASP A 180 1.14 -19.95 -9.90
C ASP A 180 2.67 -19.89 -9.98
N ILE A 181 3.22 -18.82 -10.56
CA ILE A 181 4.68 -18.62 -10.64
C ILE A 181 5.29 -18.56 -9.24
N TYR A 182 4.73 -17.75 -8.34
CA TYR A 182 5.24 -17.65 -6.97
C TYR A 182 5.11 -18.97 -6.20
N LEU A 183 3.95 -19.65 -6.29
CA LEU A 183 3.72 -20.92 -5.59
C LEU A 183 4.65 -22.04 -6.07
N GLN A 184 4.90 -22.13 -7.39
CA GLN A 184 5.81 -23.12 -7.99
C GLN A 184 7.26 -22.98 -7.51
N HIS A 185 7.68 -21.76 -7.18
CA HIS A 185 9.00 -21.45 -6.65
C HIS A 185 9.05 -21.46 -5.10
N GLY A 186 7.93 -21.81 -4.45
CA GLY A 186 7.89 -22.09 -3.02
C GLY A 186 7.50 -20.90 -2.14
N ALA A 187 6.78 -19.91 -2.66
CA ALA A 187 6.08 -18.95 -1.81
C ALA A 187 5.11 -19.69 -0.89
N ASP A 188 5.05 -19.28 0.38
CA ASP A 188 4.15 -19.85 1.39
C ASP A 188 2.81 -19.09 1.44
N VAL A 189 2.82 -17.80 1.09
CA VAL A 189 1.64 -16.92 1.06
C VAL A 189 1.67 -16.05 -0.19
N ILE A 190 0.52 -15.85 -0.82
CA ILE A 190 0.33 -14.88 -1.90
C ILE A 190 -0.44 -13.68 -1.36
N GLY A 191 0.23 -12.52 -1.31
CA GLY A 191 -0.40 -11.24 -1.03
C GLY A 191 -0.93 -10.62 -2.32
N VAL A 192 -2.24 -10.49 -2.43
CA VAL A 192 -2.91 -9.79 -3.53
C VAL A 192 -3.10 -8.34 -3.12
N VAL A 193 -2.26 -7.46 -3.66
CA VAL A 193 -2.19 -6.06 -3.22
C VAL A 193 -2.98 -5.17 -4.19
N ASP A 194 -4.08 -4.58 -3.73
CA ASP A 194 -5.03 -3.87 -4.59
C ASP A 194 -5.43 -2.48 -4.03
N PRO A 195 -4.49 -1.52 -3.96
CA PRO A 195 -4.70 -0.25 -3.29
C PRO A 195 -5.82 0.60 -3.89
N MET A 196 -6.12 0.46 -5.18
CA MET A 196 -7.17 1.25 -5.84
C MET A 196 -8.57 0.90 -5.34
N THR A 197 -8.75 -0.23 -4.67
CA THR A 197 -10.02 -0.59 -4.02
C THR A 197 -10.39 0.36 -2.86
N SER A 198 -9.43 1.11 -2.30
CA SER A 198 -9.72 2.19 -1.34
C SER A 198 -10.46 3.38 -1.97
N GLN A 199 -10.45 3.48 -3.30
CA GLN A 199 -11.00 4.62 -4.05
C GLN A 199 -12.44 4.41 -4.53
N ILE A 200 -13.07 3.27 -4.21
CA ILE A 200 -14.42 2.92 -4.65
C ILE A 200 -15.36 2.67 -3.47
N SER A 201 -16.67 2.72 -3.72
CA SER A 201 -17.71 2.42 -2.72
C SER A 201 -17.77 0.92 -2.42
N PRO A 202 -18.41 0.51 -1.30
CA PRO A 202 -18.68 -0.89 -1.01
C PRO A 202 -19.49 -1.57 -2.12
N ASP A 203 -20.52 -0.90 -2.65
CA ASP A 203 -21.35 -1.42 -3.74
C ASP A 203 -20.51 -1.70 -5.00
N HIS A 204 -19.60 -0.77 -5.35
CA HIS A 204 -18.66 -0.98 -6.46
C HIS A 204 -17.66 -2.09 -6.17
N PHE A 205 -17.18 -2.20 -4.92
CA PHE A 205 -16.30 -3.29 -4.52
C PHE A 205 -17.00 -4.64 -4.71
N GLU A 206 -18.23 -4.78 -4.24
CA GLU A 206 -19.02 -6.01 -4.39
C GLU A 206 -19.32 -6.34 -5.86
N GLN A 207 -19.65 -5.34 -6.66
CA GLN A 207 -19.99 -5.52 -8.07
C GLN A 207 -18.76 -5.86 -8.93
N PHE A 208 -17.69 -5.08 -8.83
CA PHE A 208 -16.56 -5.14 -9.76
C PHE A 208 -15.37 -5.94 -9.20
N VAL A 209 -15.11 -5.89 -7.90
CA VAL A 209 -13.87 -6.39 -7.31
C VAL A 209 -14.05 -7.77 -6.68
N THR A 210 -15.10 -7.97 -5.87
CA THR A 210 -15.33 -9.22 -5.12
C THR A 210 -15.32 -10.48 -6.02
N PRO A 211 -16.00 -10.52 -7.18
CA PRO A 211 -16.01 -11.71 -8.02
C PRO A 211 -14.60 -12.06 -8.55
N ALA A 212 -13.86 -11.06 -9.01
CA ALA A 212 -12.52 -11.21 -9.55
C ALA A 212 -11.52 -11.62 -8.46
N MET A 213 -11.56 -10.95 -7.31
CA MET A 213 -10.72 -11.28 -6.15
C MET A 213 -10.95 -12.70 -5.64
N ASN A 214 -12.21 -13.09 -5.44
CA ASN A 214 -12.54 -14.44 -4.96
C ASN A 214 -12.09 -15.50 -5.96
N ALA A 215 -12.22 -15.26 -7.27
CA ALA A 215 -11.69 -16.17 -8.27
C ALA A 215 -10.16 -16.37 -8.16
N VAL A 216 -9.40 -15.32 -7.80
CA VAL A 216 -7.96 -15.41 -7.54
C VAL A 216 -7.67 -16.18 -6.25
N PHE A 217 -8.35 -15.85 -5.15
CA PHE A 217 -8.16 -16.51 -3.86
C PHE A 217 -8.53 -17.99 -3.89
N ASP A 218 -9.62 -18.34 -4.55
CA ASP A 218 -10.07 -19.72 -4.71
C ASP A 218 -9.05 -20.52 -5.54
N HIS A 219 -8.51 -19.93 -6.62
CA HIS A 219 -7.44 -20.53 -7.41
C HIS A 219 -6.16 -20.76 -6.57
N ILE A 220 -5.72 -19.76 -5.78
CA ILE A 220 -4.58 -19.91 -4.87
C ILE A 220 -4.79 -21.09 -3.92
N ARG A 221 -5.99 -21.20 -3.33
CA ARG A 221 -6.36 -22.31 -2.45
C ARG A 221 -6.36 -23.66 -3.17
N GLU A 222 -6.86 -23.72 -4.40
CA GLU A 222 -6.84 -24.94 -5.24
C GLU A 222 -5.41 -25.42 -5.53
N GLN A 223 -4.46 -24.49 -5.67
CA GLN A 223 -3.02 -24.80 -5.77
C GLN A 223 -2.36 -25.14 -4.43
N GLY A 224 -3.11 -25.15 -3.33
CA GLY A 224 -2.60 -25.41 -1.98
C GLY A 224 -1.87 -24.23 -1.35
N GLY A 225 -1.98 -23.03 -1.94
CA GLY A 225 -1.45 -21.80 -1.40
C GLY A 225 -2.36 -21.13 -0.37
N ILE A 226 -1.83 -20.11 0.29
CA ILE A 226 -2.53 -19.26 1.25
C ILE A 226 -2.64 -17.86 0.66
N SER A 227 -3.79 -17.22 0.82
CA SER A 227 -4.07 -15.89 0.27
C SER A 227 -4.19 -14.83 1.36
N SER A 228 -3.62 -13.66 1.09
CA SER A 228 -3.81 -12.45 1.88
C SER A 228 -4.30 -11.35 0.95
N ILE A 229 -5.44 -10.72 1.28
CA ILE A 229 -5.81 -9.46 0.65
C ILE A 229 -5.06 -8.33 1.35
N PHE A 230 -4.43 -7.47 0.56
CA PHE A 230 -3.75 -6.29 1.08
C PHE A 230 -4.25 -5.06 0.33
N VAL A 231 -4.80 -4.10 1.06
CA VAL A 231 -5.16 -2.80 0.49
C VAL A 231 -4.43 -1.70 1.25
N CYS A 232 -3.57 -0.96 0.55
CA CYS A 232 -2.99 0.28 1.06
C CYS A 232 -3.99 1.44 0.86
N GLY A 233 -3.97 2.44 1.75
CA GLY A 233 -4.94 3.53 1.83
C GLY A 233 -6.10 3.25 2.79
N ASP A 234 -6.94 4.28 3.00
CA ASP A 234 -8.05 4.20 3.95
C ASP A 234 -9.23 3.38 3.39
N VAL A 235 -9.27 2.13 3.80
CA VAL A 235 -10.34 1.18 3.48
C VAL A 235 -11.46 1.12 4.49
N THR A 236 -11.57 2.08 5.43
CA THR A 236 -12.58 2.03 6.51
C THR A 236 -13.99 1.70 6.01
N ARG A 237 -14.39 2.26 4.86
CA ARG A 237 -15.70 2.00 4.25
C ARG A 237 -15.86 0.60 3.67
N ASN A 238 -14.76 0.01 3.19
CA ASN A 238 -14.74 -1.27 2.48
C ASN A 238 -14.34 -2.45 3.39
N LEU A 239 -14.02 -2.20 4.68
CA LEU A 239 -13.58 -3.24 5.60
C LEU A 239 -14.53 -4.44 5.65
N GLU A 240 -15.82 -4.20 5.78
CA GLU A 240 -16.82 -5.28 5.87
C GLU A 240 -16.81 -6.15 4.62
N VAL A 241 -16.97 -5.56 3.42
CA VAL A 241 -16.96 -6.29 2.15
C VAL A 241 -15.61 -6.96 1.86
N MET A 242 -14.50 -6.33 2.25
CA MET A 242 -13.16 -6.95 2.19
C MET A 242 -13.09 -8.20 3.07
N THR A 243 -13.62 -8.15 4.29
CA THR A 243 -13.65 -9.32 5.18
C THR A 243 -14.57 -10.44 4.68
N GLN A 244 -15.52 -10.15 3.79
CA GLN A 244 -16.44 -11.14 3.22
C GLN A 244 -15.89 -11.85 1.96
N THR A 245 -14.73 -11.44 1.44
CA THR A 245 -14.03 -12.15 0.35
C THR A 245 -13.68 -13.59 0.74
N THR A 246 -13.10 -14.39 -0.15
CA THR A 246 -12.61 -15.73 0.19
C THR A 246 -11.14 -15.75 0.63
N ALA A 247 -10.49 -14.60 0.85
CA ALA A 247 -9.11 -14.55 1.36
C ALA A 247 -8.95 -15.14 2.77
N ASP A 248 -7.78 -15.71 3.07
CA ASP A 248 -7.48 -16.31 4.39
C ASP A 248 -6.99 -15.26 5.42
N ASN A 249 -6.41 -14.17 4.93
CA ASN A 249 -5.89 -13.06 5.73
C ASN A 249 -6.30 -11.70 5.18
N ILE A 250 -6.59 -10.74 6.06
CA ILE A 250 -6.86 -9.34 5.73
C ILE A 250 -5.74 -8.44 6.27
N SER A 251 -4.95 -7.82 5.38
CA SER A 251 -3.90 -6.86 5.75
C SER A 251 -4.30 -5.43 5.38
N VAL A 252 -4.10 -4.49 6.31
CA VAL A 252 -4.58 -3.10 6.18
C VAL A 252 -3.52 -2.04 6.48
N ASP A 253 -3.77 -0.83 5.99
CA ASP A 253 -2.93 0.35 6.19
C ASP A 253 -3.15 1.05 7.56
N GLU A 254 -2.26 1.99 7.86
CA GLU A 254 -2.09 2.67 9.15
C GLU A 254 -3.29 3.50 9.64
N GLN A 255 -4.31 3.73 8.80
CA GLN A 255 -5.51 4.49 9.18
C GLN A 255 -6.58 3.61 9.85
N ILE A 256 -6.47 2.29 9.76
CA ILE A 256 -7.52 1.37 10.19
C ILE A 256 -7.52 1.12 11.70
N ASN A 257 -8.72 1.08 12.29
CA ASN A 257 -8.90 0.69 13.67
C ASN A 257 -8.74 -0.83 13.84
N MET A 258 -7.64 -1.24 14.46
CA MET A 258 -7.30 -2.66 14.64
C MET A 258 -8.29 -3.45 15.50
N THR A 259 -8.96 -2.82 16.48
CA THR A 259 -9.99 -3.49 17.28
C THR A 259 -11.21 -3.84 16.41
N HIS A 260 -11.64 -2.89 15.57
CA HIS A 260 -12.76 -3.13 14.67
C HIS A 260 -12.43 -4.17 13.59
N LEU A 261 -11.23 -4.10 13.00
CA LEU A 261 -10.77 -5.11 12.04
C LEU A 261 -10.76 -6.52 12.66
N ARG A 262 -10.21 -6.65 13.88
CA ARG A 262 -10.21 -7.94 14.61
C ARG A 262 -11.63 -8.49 14.73
N GLU A 263 -12.58 -7.68 15.19
CA GLU A 263 -13.97 -8.11 15.39
C GLU A 263 -14.62 -8.60 14.09
N LEU A 264 -14.40 -7.90 12.97
CA LEU A 264 -14.89 -8.32 11.65
C LEU A 264 -14.23 -9.62 11.18
N CYS A 265 -12.91 -9.73 11.29
CA CYS A 265 -12.17 -10.92 10.87
C CYS A 265 -12.52 -12.15 11.72
N GLU A 266 -12.66 -12.01 13.04
CA GLU A 266 -13.10 -13.09 13.92
C GLU A 266 -14.50 -13.59 13.56
N ALA A 267 -15.42 -12.69 13.22
CA ALA A 267 -16.77 -13.06 12.79
C ALA A 267 -16.79 -13.86 11.48
N GLN A 268 -15.80 -13.64 10.60
CA GLN A 268 -15.63 -14.35 9.34
C GLN A 268 -14.66 -15.55 9.44
N GLY A 269 -14.08 -15.81 10.61
CA GLY A 269 -13.09 -16.87 10.80
C GLY A 269 -11.75 -16.63 10.08
N LYS A 270 -11.37 -15.37 9.88
CA LYS A 270 -10.17 -14.95 9.16
C LYS A 270 -9.09 -14.40 10.08
N SER A 271 -7.85 -14.47 9.61
CA SER A 271 -6.75 -13.73 10.22
C SER A 271 -6.67 -12.29 9.72
N PHE A 272 -5.93 -11.45 10.44
CA PHE A 272 -5.77 -10.04 10.13
C PHE A 272 -4.36 -9.54 10.44
N GLY A 273 -3.95 -8.44 9.81
CA GLY A 273 -2.62 -7.87 10.02
C GLY A 273 -2.48 -6.39 9.69
N GLY A 274 -1.37 -5.82 10.13
CA GLY A 274 -1.08 -4.39 10.13
C GLY A 274 -0.89 -3.84 11.56
N ASN A 275 -0.85 -2.53 11.78
CA ASN A 275 -0.75 -1.48 10.77
C ASN A 275 0.17 -0.35 11.25
N ILE A 276 1.39 -0.70 11.67
CA ILE A 276 2.36 0.26 12.22
C ILE A 276 2.54 1.43 11.25
N LYS A 277 2.45 2.66 11.77
CA LYS A 277 2.59 3.89 10.97
C LYS A 277 3.97 3.97 10.32
N LEU A 278 4.00 4.08 9.00
CA LEU A 278 5.22 4.05 8.20
C LEU A 278 6.05 5.31 8.41
N THR A 279 5.40 6.46 8.31
CA THR A 279 6.13 7.72 8.22
C THR A 279 6.36 8.34 9.60
N ALA A 280 5.27 8.60 10.34
CA ALA A 280 5.35 9.30 11.61
C ALA A 280 6.10 8.50 12.68
N VAL A 281 6.02 7.17 12.62
CA VAL A 281 6.63 6.28 13.62
C VAL A 281 7.91 5.64 13.08
N LEU A 282 7.85 4.92 11.96
CA LEU A 282 9.02 4.15 11.51
C LEU A 282 10.10 5.00 10.84
N LEU A 283 9.75 5.96 9.98
CA LEU A 283 10.73 6.75 9.22
C LEU A 283 11.26 7.96 10.01
N LEU A 284 10.37 8.78 10.55
CA LEU A 284 10.75 10.05 11.21
C LEU A 284 10.77 9.97 12.73
N GLY A 285 10.08 8.99 13.31
CA GLY A 285 10.09 8.74 14.76
C GLY A 285 11.38 8.08 15.24
N ASP A 286 11.41 7.79 16.54
CA ASP A 286 12.50 7.08 17.18
C ASP A 286 12.11 5.69 17.72
N GLU A 287 13.04 5.05 18.43
CA GLU A 287 12.86 3.70 18.96
C GLU A 287 11.74 3.63 19.99
N ASP A 288 11.47 4.71 20.72
CA ASP A 288 10.39 4.72 21.71
C ASP A 288 9.04 4.90 21.03
N ASP A 289 8.95 5.73 19.98
CA ASP A 289 7.73 5.83 19.15
C ASP A 289 7.37 4.47 18.56
N ALA A 290 8.37 3.77 18.00
CA ALA A 290 8.20 2.43 17.44
C ALA A 290 7.74 1.41 18.50
N LYS A 291 8.30 1.46 19.72
CA LYS A 291 7.88 0.57 20.82
C LYS A 291 6.46 0.84 21.26
N MET A 292 6.11 2.11 21.48
CA MET A 292 4.80 2.51 21.99
C MET A 292 3.68 2.20 20.99
N GLU A 293 3.90 2.50 19.71
CA GLU A 293 2.95 2.16 18.64
C GLU A 293 2.77 0.64 18.54
N THR A 294 3.87 -0.13 18.57
CA THR A 294 3.81 -1.60 18.53
C THR A 294 3.03 -2.15 19.72
N LEU A 295 3.29 -1.66 20.92
CA LEU A 295 2.60 -2.11 22.13
C LEU A 295 1.10 -1.82 22.08
N ASP A 296 0.71 -0.62 21.64
CA ASP A 296 -0.69 -0.24 21.50
C ASP A 296 -1.43 -1.14 20.49
N ILE A 297 -0.82 -1.39 19.33
CA ILE A 297 -1.39 -2.30 18.30
C ILE A 297 -1.52 -3.72 18.84
N MET A 298 -0.48 -4.25 19.50
CA MET A 298 -0.51 -5.60 20.09
C MET A 298 -1.62 -5.72 21.14
N ASN A 299 -1.80 -4.70 22.00
CA ASN A 299 -2.85 -4.70 23.02
C ASN A 299 -4.26 -4.67 22.41
N LYS A 300 -4.46 -3.93 21.32
CA LYS A 300 -5.76 -3.85 20.61
C LYS A 300 -6.09 -5.14 19.85
N SER A 301 -5.07 -5.83 19.37
CA SER A 301 -5.21 -6.98 18.45
C SER A 301 -5.21 -8.33 19.17
N GLY A 302 -4.44 -8.49 20.25
CA GLY A 302 -4.19 -9.80 20.87
C GLY A 302 -3.32 -10.70 20.00
N ASN A 303 -3.24 -12.00 20.32
CA ASN A 303 -2.36 -12.95 19.64
C ASN A 303 -3.09 -13.95 18.73
N LYS A 304 -4.43 -13.96 18.74
CA LYS A 304 -5.23 -14.85 17.92
C LYS A 304 -5.38 -14.29 16.51
N GLY A 305 -4.90 -15.04 15.52
CA GLY A 305 -5.11 -14.66 14.13
C GLY A 305 -4.41 -13.36 13.70
N PHE A 306 -3.47 -12.85 14.51
CA PHE A 306 -2.89 -11.52 14.33
C PHE A 306 -1.45 -11.58 13.79
N ILE A 307 -1.20 -10.79 12.74
CA ILE A 307 0.11 -10.56 12.14
C ILE A 307 0.46 -9.08 12.30
N LEU A 308 1.42 -8.78 13.16
CA LEU A 308 1.97 -7.44 13.24
C LEU A 308 2.76 -7.12 11.97
N ALA A 309 2.41 -6.02 11.33
CA ALA A 309 3.06 -5.53 10.13
C ALA A 309 2.99 -4.00 10.04
N PRO A 310 3.88 -3.35 9.28
CA PRO A 310 3.67 -1.98 8.83
C PRO A 310 2.41 -1.86 7.95
N GLY A 311 1.87 -0.65 7.81
CA GLY A 311 0.65 -0.42 7.01
C GLY A 311 0.79 -0.68 5.50
N CYS A 312 2.00 -0.59 4.94
CA CYS A 312 2.31 -0.83 3.52
C CYS A 312 3.81 -1.18 3.39
N ASP A 313 4.41 -1.06 2.19
CA ASP A 313 5.87 -1.20 2.01
C ASP A 313 6.63 -0.18 2.88
N LEU A 314 7.76 -0.61 3.47
CA LEU A 314 8.60 0.26 4.26
C LEU A 314 9.20 1.39 3.40
N PRO A 315 9.13 2.66 3.85
CA PRO A 315 9.91 3.71 3.22
C PRO A 315 11.38 3.33 3.17
N TYR A 316 12.04 3.63 2.05
CA TYR A 316 13.41 3.18 1.76
C TYR A 316 14.38 3.47 2.91
N ALA A 317 14.38 4.70 3.42
CA ALA A 317 15.35 5.19 4.40
C ALA A 317 14.96 4.98 5.87
N VAL A 318 13.99 4.09 6.17
CA VAL A 318 13.60 3.81 7.56
C VAL A 318 14.83 3.46 8.42
N PRO A 319 15.07 4.15 9.56
CA PRO A 319 16.17 3.82 10.45
C PRO A 319 16.06 2.39 10.99
N THR A 320 17.12 1.59 10.83
CA THR A 320 17.11 0.17 11.21
C THR A 320 16.79 -0.04 12.69
N LYS A 321 17.24 0.88 13.55
CA LYS A 321 16.98 0.87 14.99
C LYS A 321 15.48 0.86 15.33
N ASN A 322 14.65 1.53 14.53
CA ASN A 322 13.20 1.59 14.77
C ASN A 322 12.57 0.21 14.52
N LEU A 323 12.99 -0.50 13.46
CA LEU A 323 12.52 -1.86 13.16
C LEU A 323 13.10 -2.90 14.13
N GLN A 324 14.32 -2.70 14.61
CA GLN A 324 14.89 -3.51 15.69
C GLN A 324 14.11 -3.32 16.99
N ALA A 325 13.63 -2.10 17.28
CA ALA A 325 12.78 -1.82 18.42
C ALA A 325 11.42 -2.54 18.30
N VAL A 326 10.77 -2.52 17.13
CA VAL A 326 9.56 -3.31 16.86
C VAL A 326 9.82 -4.81 17.07
N SER A 327 10.91 -5.33 16.49
CA SER A 327 11.32 -6.73 16.65
C SER A 327 11.51 -7.11 18.12
N ALA A 328 12.17 -6.25 18.91
CA ALA A 328 12.32 -6.46 20.35
C ALA A 328 10.97 -6.54 21.06
N MET A 329 10.01 -5.67 20.71
CA MET A 329 8.66 -5.71 21.30
C MET A 329 7.90 -6.99 20.97
N VAL A 330 8.13 -7.60 19.81
CA VAL A 330 7.54 -8.89 19.44
C VAL A 330 8.16 -10.04 20.25
N HIS A 331 9.49 -10.08 20.35
CA HIS A 331 10.21 -11.24 20.86
C HIS A 331 10.54 -11.20 22.37
N ASP A 332 10.56 -10.02 22.99
CA ASP A 332 11.01 -9.83 24.38
C ASP A 332 9.88 -9.28 25.27
N GLU A 333 9.42 -10.11 26.21
CA GLU A 333 8.40 -9.74 27.19
C GLU A 333 8.87 -8.65 28.15
N TYR A 334 10.13 -8.67 28.54
CA TYR A 334 10.70 -7.65 29.42
C TYR A 334 10.77 -6.29 28.71
N ALA A 335 11.08 -6.28 27.40
CA ALA A 335 11.03 -5.07 26.60
C ALA A 335 9.61 -4.46 26.59
N ARG A 336 8.57 -5.30 26.53
CA ARG A 336 7.16 -4.87 26.62
C ARG A 336 6.83 -4.29 28.00
N GLU A 337 7.22 -4.96 29.07
CA GLU A 337 7.01 -4.47 30.44
C GLU A 337 7.72 -3.13 30.67
N ALA A 338 8.96 -2.99 30.19
CA ALA A 338 9.70 -1.75 30.28
C ALA A 338 9.03 -0.62 29.50
N ALA A 339 8.53 -0.90 28.29
CA ALA A 339 7.84 0.09 27.46
C ALA A 339 6.54 0.60 28.10
N GLN A 340 5.81 -0.22 28.85
CA GLN A 340 4.62 0.21 29.61
C GLN A 340 4.91 1.29 30.65
N THR A 341 6.18 1.43 31.07
CA THR A 341 6.61 2.44 32.04
C THR A 341 7.14 3.73 31.40
N LEU A 342 7.30 3.75 30.07
CA LEU A 342 7.67 4.96 29.33
C LEU A 342 6.49 5.94 29.35
N GLN A 343 6.76 7.21 29.68
CA GLN A 343 5.78 8.27 29.51
C GLN A 343 5.69 8.64 28.03
N ALA A 344 4.48 8.89 27.54
CA ALA A 344 4.27 9.45 26.21
C ALA A 344 5.09 10.74 26.08
N LYS A 345 5.93 10.82 25.05
CA LYS A 345 6.62 12.06 24.69
C LYS A 345 5.57 13.08 24.23
N ASP A 346 5.83 14.36 24.48
CA ASP A 346 5.07 15.42 23.84
C ASP A 346 5.22 15.26 22.32
N ALA A 347 4.11 15.32 21.58
CA ALA A 347 4.13 15.23 20.12
C ALA A 347 5.05 16.31 19.54
N ASP A 348 5.76 15.99 18.47
CA ASP A 348 6.60 16.96 17.76
C ASP A 348 5.81 18.24 17.45
N SER A 349 6.37 19.39 17.82
CA SER A 349 5.84 20.67 17.40
C SER A 349 6.19 20.91 15.93
N PHE A 350 5.17 21.27 15.14
CA PHE A 350 5.30 21.73 13.75
C PHE A 350 5.11 23.25 13.65
N ASP A 351 5.33 23.98 14.75
CA ASP A 351 5.08 25.43 14.80
C ASP A 351 5.85 26.20 13.73
N ASP A 352 7.03 25.70 13.33
CA ASP A 352 7.91 26.26 12.29
C ASP A 352 7.43 26.05 10.84
N VAL A 353 6.46 25.17 10.59
CA VAL A 353 5.94 24.92 9.22
C VAL A 353 4.90 25.98 8.84
N GLU A 354 5.20 26.93 7.98
CA GLU A 354 4.24 28.00 7.66
C GLU A 354 3.22 27.58 6.59
N LEU A 355 1.92 27.82 6.84
CA LEU A 355 0.90 27.66 5.81
C LEU A 355 0.96 28.82 4.80
N PRO A 356 0.74 28.56 3.50
CA PRO A 356 0.56 29.60 2.50
C PRO A 356 -0.55 30.59 2.88
N ASP A 357 -0.43 31.85 2.44
CA ASP A 357 -1.54 32.80 2.51
C ASP A 357 -2.62 32.45 1.46
N TYR A 358 -3.49 31.52 1.83
CA TYR A 358 -4.58 31.05 0.99
C TYR A 358 -5.56 32.15 0.60
N HIS A 359 -5.77 33.14 1.46
CA HIS A 359 -6.73 34.21 1.21
C HIS A 359 -6.14 35.31 0.31
N GLY A 360 -4.88 35.68 0.51
CA GLY A 360 -4.19 36.69 -0.30
C GLY A 360 -3.69 36.20 -1.66
N ALA A 361 -3.61 34.88 -1.88
CA ALA A 361 -3.18 34.32 -3.16
C ALA A 361 -4.18 34.65 -4.29
N ARG A 362 -3.68 35.22 -5.40
CA ARG A 362 -4.45 35.51 -6.63
C ARG A 362 -4.85 34.28 -7.45
N ALA A 363 -4.32 33.12 -7.10
CA ALA A 363 -4.66 31.83 -7.69
C ALA A 363 -5.38 30.97 -6.64
N VAL A 364 -6.17 30.00 -7.09
CA VAL A 364 -6.61 28.91 -6.22
C VAL A 364 -5.39 28.05 -5.92
N VAL A 365 -5.10 27.83 -4.64
CA VAL A 365 -3.99 26.95 -4.22
C VAL A 365 -4.59 25.58 -3.92
N VAL A 366 -4.09 24.56 -4.58
CA VAL A 366 -4.49 23.17 -4.39
C VAL A 366 -3.29 22.43 -3.83
N ASP A 367 -3.36 22.11 -2.54
CA ASP A 367 -2.35 21.30 -1.85
C ASP A 367 -2.83 19.86 -1.83
N VAL A 368 -2.01 18.93 -2.31
CA VAL A 368 -2.32 17.49 -2.29
C VAL A 368 -1.38 16.83 -1.31
N ILE A 369 -1.93 16.30 -0.22
CA ILE A 369 -1.16 15.58 0.79
C ILE A 369 -1.11 14.11 0.38
N THR A 370 0.09 13.59 0.16
CA THR A 370 0.32 12.24 -0.38
C THR A 370 1.33 11.49 0.48
N LEU A 371 1.36 10.15 0.38
CA LEU A 371 2.51 9.37 0.84
C LEU A 371 3.72 9.69 -0.04
N ASP A 372 3.61 9.33 -1.32
CA ASP A 372 4.50 9.75 -2.42
C ASP A 372 3.82 9.44 -3.76
N SER A 373 3.46 10.44 -4.57
CA SER A 373 2.81 10.22 -5.88
C SER A 373 3.70 9.53 -6.91
N THR A 374 5.01 9.41 -6.67
CA THR A 374 5.91 8.71 -7.59
C THR A 374 5.94 7.21 -7.38
N SER A 375 5.21 6.67 -6.39
CA SER A 375 5.21 5.23 -6.10
C SER A 375 3.93 4.68 -5.49
N CYS A 376 3.13 5.51 -4.82
CA CYS A 376 1.84 5.11 -4.29
C CYS A 376 0.74 5.36 -5.34
N ALA A 377 0.11 4.29 -5.85
CA ALA A 377 -0.87 4.38 -6.92
C ALA A 377 -2.04 5.35 -6.61
N PRO A 378 -2.74 5.28 -5.46
CA PRO A 378 -3.77 6.27 -5.11
C PRO A 378 -3.24 7.72 -5.12
N CYS A 379 -2.01 7.94 -4.64
CA CYS A 379 -1.38 9.27 -4.64
C CYS A 379 -1.07 9.75 -6.06
N GLN A 380 -0.55 8.87 -6.91
CA GLN A 380 -0.26 9.17 -8.32
C GLN A 380 -1.54 9.60 -9.05
N TYR A 381 -2.59 8.79 -8.97
CA TYR A 381 -3.84 9.03 -9.69
C TYR A 381 -4.60 10.25 -9.14
N MET A 382 -4.48 10.55 -7.84
CA MET A 382 -4.99 11.81 -7.29
C MET A 382 -4.26 13.02 -7.87
N MET A 383 -2.92 12.98 -8.00
CA MET A 383 -2.15 14.06 -8.61
C MET A 383 -2.49 14.23 -10.10
N GLU A 384 -2.64 13.13 -10.85
CA GLU A 384 -3.06 13.18 -12.25
C GLU A 384 -4.46 13.79 -12.40
N ALA A 385 -5.41 13.42 -11.53
CA ALA A 385 -6.76 13.99 -11.53
C ALA A 385 -6.73 15.51 -11.27
N VAL A 386 -5.92 15.95 -10.30
CA VAL A 386 -5.72 17.38 -9.98
C VAL A 386 -5.10 18.14 -11.14
N GLN A 387 -4.07 17.60 -11.79
CA GLN A 387 -3.44 18.24 -12.95
C GLN A 387 -4.43 18.39 -14.11
N LYS A 388 -5.17 17.33 -14.44
CA LYS A 388 -6.19 17.37 -15.49
C LYS A 388 -7.30 18.39 -15.17
N ALA A 389 -7.71 18.50 -13.91
CA ALA A 389 -8.72 19.47 -13.49
C ALA A 389 -8.20 20.90 -13.55
N ALA A 390 -6.95 21.15 -13.12
CA ALA A 390 -6.33 22.47 -13.21
C ALA A 390 -6.18 22.95 -14.65
N ASP A 391 -5.85 22.06 -15.59
CA ASP A 391 -5.74 22.38 -17.02
C ASP A 391 -7.10 22.73 -17.66
N LYS A 392 -8.20 22.20 -17.10
CA LYS A 392 -9.58 22.45 -17.56
C LYS A 392 -10.24 23.65 -16.89
N ALA A 393 -9.84 23.99 -15.67
CA ALA A 393 -10.46 25.05 -14.89
C ALA A 393 -10.23 26.42 -15.55
N MET A 394 -11.26 27.28 -15.55
CA MET A 394 -11.19 28.61 -16.15
C MET A 394 -10.54 29.66 -15.23
N VAL A 395 -9.79 29.23 -14.22
CA VAL A 395 -9.16 30.05 -13.18
C VAL A 395 -7.69 29.67 -13.03
N LYS A 396 -6.87 30.59 -12.51
CA LYS A 396 -5.46 30.29 -12.25
C LYS A 396 -5.35 29.36 -11.04
N VAL A 397 -4.72 28.19 -11.24
CA VAL A 397 -4.50 27.18 -10.20
C VAL A 397 -3.00 27.05 -9.94
N TRP A 398 -2.61 26.92 -8.66
CA TRP A 398 -1.28 26.49 -8.25
C TRP A 398 -1.41 25.17 -7.50
N ILE A 399 -0.77 24.12 -8.02
CA ILE A 399 -0.75 22.80 -7.41
C ILE A 399 0.57 22.61 -6.63
N ASN A 400 0.47 22.15 -5.40
CA ASN A 400 1.60 21.66 -4.61
C ASN A 400 1.33 20.23 -4.15
N GLU A 401 2.34 19.37 -4.22
CA GLU A 401 2.30 18.06 -3.55
C GLU A 401 3.12 18.15 -2.26
N HIS A 402 2.52 17.76 -1.13
CA HIS A 402 3.19 17.63 0.15
C HIS A 402 3.32 16.16 0.50
N LYS A 403 4.49 15.60 0.20
CA LYS A 403 4.80 14.19 0.46
C LYS A 403 5.08 14.00 1.94
N ILE A 404 4.28 13.19 2.62
CA ILE A 404 4.47 12.98 4.06
C ILE A 404 5.75 12.22 4.39
N LYS A 405 6.49 11.67 3.41
CA LYS A 405 7.83 11.08 3.62
C LYS A 405 8.89 12.02 4.23
N VAL A 406 8.61 13.32 4.34
CA VAL A 406 9.48 14.31 4.98
C VAL A 406 8.73 15.11 6.05
N ARG A 407 9.47 15.64 7.03
CA ARG A 407 8.91 16.42 8.16
C ARG A 407 8.03 17.58 7.73
N GLU A 408 8.43 18.31 6.70
CA GLU A 408 7.64 19.43 6.14
C GLU A 408 6.24 18.95 5.70
N GLY A 409 6.17 17.84 4.97
CA GLY A 409 4.90 17.26 4.51
C GLY A 409 4.00 16.81 5.66
N ILE A 410 4.57 16.21 6.72
CA ILE A 410 3.80 15.90 7.94
C ILE A 410 3.29 17.18 8.61
N GLY A 411 4.14 18.21 8.73
CA GLY A 411 3.72 19.47 9.32
C GLY A 411 2.59 20.15 8.55
N MET A 412 2.62 20.08 7.21
CA MET A 412 1.53 20.54 6.36
C MET A 412 0.25 19.71 6.60
N MET A 413 0.35 18.38 6.64
CA MET A 413 -0.77 17.50 6.97
C MET A 413 -1.43 17.87 8.30
N VAL A 414 -0.61 18.07 9.36
CA VAL A 414 -1.08 18.43 10.70
C VAL A 414 -1.74 19.82 10.70
N LYS A 415 -1.10 20.83 10.11
CA LYS A 415 -1.62 22.21 10.10
C LYS A 415 -2.87 22.38 9.25
N LEU A 416 -3.02 21.58 8.19
CA LEU A 416 -4.22 21.52 7.36
C LEU A 416 -5.32 20.63 7.97
N GLY A 417 -5.05 19.95 9.08
CA GLY A 417 -6.03 19.08 9.74
C GLY A 417 -6.38 17.82 8.93
N VAL A 418 -5.48 17.39 8.04
CA VAL A 418 -5.67 16.20 7.22
C VAL A 418 -5.43 14.95 8.06
N LYS A 419 -6.35 13.98 7.95
CA LYS A 419 -6.31 12.74 8.74
C LYS A 419 -6.04 11.49 7.90
N ASN A 420 -6.41 11.51 6.63
CA ASN A 420 -6.40 10.35 5.74
C ASN A 420 -5.65 10.72 4.46
N LEU A 421 -5.03 9.75 3.80
CA LEU A 421 -4.23 9.97 2.60
C LEU A 421 -4.71 9.11 1.43
N PRO A 422 -4.55 9.60 0.18
CA PRO A 422 -4.18 10.97 -0.16
C PRO A 422 -5.36 11.95 0.04
N THR A 423 -5.10 13.24 0.23
CA THR A 423 -6.15 14.26 0.41
C THR A 423 -5.87 15.52 -0.41
N ILE A 424 -6.91 16.04 -1.08
CA ILE A 424 -6.89 17.33 -1.79
C ILE A 424 -7.42 18.42 -0.85
N CYS A 425 -6.60 19.43 -0.59
CA CYS A 425 -6.95 20.66 0.11
C CYS A 425 -7.08 21.81 -0.91
N ILE A 426 -8.20 22.54 -0.89
CA ILE A 426 -8.41 23.71 -1.76
C ILE A 426 -8.44 24.96 -0.88
N ASN A 427 -7.49 25.87 -1.11
CA ASN A 427 -7.28 27.08 -0.30
C ASN A 427 -7.18 26.79 1.22
N GLY A 428 -6.44 25.74 1.58
CA GLY A 428 -6.20 25.37 2.98
C GLY A 428 -7.27 24.48 3.61
N GLU A 429 -8.38 24.20 2.92
CA GLU A 429 -9.47 23.39 3.45
C GLU A 429 -9.44 21.97 2.87
N PRO A 430 -9.36 20.90 3.68
CA PRO A 430 -9.50 19.52 3.22
C PRO A 430 -10.85 19.30 2.52
N THR A 431 -10.82 19.11 1.20
CA THR A 431 -12.02 19.08 0.36
C THR A 431 -12.35 17.66 -0.10
N PHE A 432 -11.35 16.89 -0.54
CA PHE A 432 -11.53 15.51 -0.96
C PHE A 432 -10.54 14.62 -0.21
N ALA A 433 -11.03 13.90 0.79
CA ALA A 433 -10.21 13.05 1.66
C ALA A 433 -10.29 11.59 1.23
N SER A 434 -9.15 11.02 0.85
CA SER A 434 -8.96 9.60 0.49
C SER A 434 -9.83 9.08 -0.65
N ILE A 435 -10.44 9.97 -1.44
CA ILE A 435 -11.22 9.62 -2.63
C ILE A 435 -10.77 10.54 -3.77
N ILE A 436 -10.44 9.96 -4.92
CA ILE A 436 -10.22 10.71 -6.16
C ILE A 436 -11.59 11.14 -6.73
N PRO A 437 -11.90 12.45 -6.79
CA PRO A 437 -13.15 12.92 -7.38
C PRO A 437 -13.13 12.83 -8.91
N ASP A 438 -14.32 12.76 -9.53
CA ASP A 438 -14.43 12.89 -10.98
C ASP A 438 -14.01 14.30 -11.46
N GLN A 439 -13.68 14.40 -12.75
CA GLN A 439 -13.17 15.64 -13.34
C GLN A 439 -14.16 16.80 -13.26
N THR A 440 -15.46 16.55 -13.36
CA THR A 440 -16.48 17.60 -13.32
C THR A 440 -16.59 18.16 -11.91
N THR A 441 -16.65 17.26 -10.91
CA THR A 441 -16.70 17.63 -9.50
C THR A 441 -15.45 18.40 -9.08
N LEU A 442 -14.26 17.96 -9.47
CA LEU A 442 -13.02 18.60 -9.09
C LEU A 442 -12.85 19.99 -9.73
N VAL A 443 -13.13 20.13 -11.03
CA VAL A 443 -13.10 21.43 -11.72
C VAL A 443 -14.07 22.41 -11.07
N LYS A 444 -15.30 21.97 -10.79
CA LYS A 444 -16.31 22.81 -10.14
C LYS A 444 -15.86 23.28 -8.76
N ALA A 445 -15.29 22.39 -7.94
CA ALA A 445 -14.79 22.75 -6.62
C ALA A 445 -13.65 23.79 -6.69
N ILE A 446 -12.74 23.65 -7.66
CA ILE A 446 -11.67 24.62 -7.92
C ILE A 446 -12.26 25.99 -8.32
N GLU A 447 -13.22 26.02 -9.24
CA GLU A 447 -13.83 27.27 -9.73
C GLU A 447 -14.67 27.96 -8.65
N GLU A 448 -15.42 27.21 -7.84
CA GLU A 448 -16.19 27.75 -6.71
C GLU A 448 -15.26 28.40 -5.67
N ALA A 449 -14.12 27.77 -5.39
CA ALA A 449 -13.10 28.31 -4.48
C ALA A 449 -12.42 29.60 -4.99
N ALA A 450 -12.54 29.91 -6.28
CA ALA A 450 -12.05 31.16 -6.87
C ALA A 450 -13.02 32.34 -6.68
N LEU A 451 -14.32 32.09 -6.50
CA LEU A 451 -15.34 33.15 -6.44
C LEU A 451 -15.05 34.25 -5.39
N PRO A 452 -14.62 33.93 -4.16
CA PRO A 452 -14.29 34.96 -3.15
C PRO A 452 -13.03 35.77 -3.48
N LYS A 453 -12.17 35.26 -4.38
CA LYS A 453 -10.93 35.91 -4.80
C LYS A 453 -11.16 36.88 -5.97
N MET A 454 -12.23 36.67 -6.74
CA MET A 454 -12.63 37.54 -7.85
C MET A 454 -13.36 38.80 -7.39
N THR A 455 -13.95 38.80 -6.19
CA THR A 455 -14.64 39.96 -5.59
C THR A 455 -13.71 40.97 -4.90
N VAL A 456 -12.39 40.71 -4.87
CA VAL A 456 -11.38 41.62 -4.30
C VAL A 456 -10.99 42.75 -5.27
N GLU A 457 -11.53 42.76 -6.49
CA GLU A 457 -11.46 43.90 -7.42
C GLU A 457 -12.79 44.69 -7.43
N VAL A 458 -13.00 45.55 -6.42
CA VAL A 458 -13.74 46.82 -6.56
C VAL A 458 -13.05 47.92 -5.78
#